data_AF-A0A7D8V398-F1
#
_entry.id   AF-A0A7D8V398-F1
#
_cell.length_a   1.000
_cell.length_b   1.000
_cell.length_c   1.000
_cell.angle_alpha   90.00
_cell.angle_beta   90.00
_cell.angle_gamma   90.00
#
_symmetry.space_group_name_H-M   'P 1'
#
loop_
_entity.id
_entity.type
_entity.pdbx_description
1 polymer ?
#
loop_
_entity_poly.entity_id
_entity_poly.type
_entity_poly.pdbx_seq_one_letter_code
_entity_poly.pdbx_strand_id
1 'polypeptide(L)'
;MPSDIHPLPEDITAYFVYPFTLEQHVVALTPPPHVAIAEQRARSAAVLHAREVEEEQRERDALHKLAPGYNPSSLLVPTARSGGGGAAQPAASGAAAGAAAASAAPDPMDDLVAQLEQLENHKS
;
A
#
# COMPACT_ATOMS: atom_id res chain seq x y z
N MET A 1 56.00 -37.84 -17.67
CA MET A 1 54.52 -37.95 -17.61
C MET A 1 54.13 -37.54 -16.21
N PRO A 2 53.39 -36.44 -15.98
CA PRO A 2 53.07 -36.03 -14.63
C PRO A 2 51.98 -36.95 -14.07
N SER A 3 52.24 -37.48 -12.88
CA SER A 3 51.39 -38.44 -12.16
C SER A 3 50.45 -37.71 -11.21
N ASP A 4 49.61 -36.81 -11.73
CA ASP A 4 48.63 -36.06 -10.92
C ASP A 4 47.19 -36.46 -11.30
N ILE A 5 46.92 -37.76 -11.23
CA ILE A 5 45.54 -38.25 -11.23
C ILE A 5 45.36 -38.98 -9.91
N HIS A 6 44.85 -38.25 -8.92
CA HIS A 6 44.37 -38.87 -7.69
C HIS A 6 43.38 -39.98 -8.07
N PRO A 7 43.46 -41.17 -7.43
CA PRO A 7 42.56 -42.26 -7.76
C PRO A 7 41.12 -41.76 -7.63
N LEU A 8 40.32 -42.01 -8.66
CA LEU A 8 38.91 -41.65 -8.66
C LEU A 8 38.27 -42.34 -7.43
N PRO A 9 37.69 -41.59 -6.47
CA PRO A 9 37.01 -42.17 -5.34
C PRO A 9 35.90 -43.11 -5.82
N GLU A 10 35.63 -44.17 -5.07
CA GLU A 10 34.56 -45.13 -5.40
C GLU A 10 33.18 -44.46 -5.50
N ASP A 11 33.01 -43.29 -4.89
CA ASP A 11 31.82 -42.46 -4.98
C ASP A 11 32.18 -40.99 -5.27
N ILE A 12 31.54 -40.42 -6.29
CA ILE A 12 31.71 -39.04 -6.74
C ILE A 12 31.20 -38.01 -5.71
N THR A 13 30.45 -38.46 -4.69
CA THR A 13 30.00 -37.62 -3.57
C THR A 13 31.14 -36.98 -2.78
N ALA A 14 32.33 -37.58 -2.78
CA ALA A 14 33.54 -36.97 -2.21
C ALA A 14 33.93 -35.65 -2.87
N TYR A 15 33.48 -35.41 -4.11
CA TYR A 15 33.65 -34.14 -4.82
C TYR A 15 32.45 -33.19 -4.69
N PHE A 16 31.29 -33.68 -4.22
CA PHE A 16 30.13 -32.84 -3.91
C PHE A 16 30.28 -32.21 -2.52
N VAL A 17 31.38 -31.49 -2.30
CA VAL A 17 31.49 -30.60 -1.14
C VAL A 17 30.87 -29.27 -1.56
N TYR A 18 29.55 -29.17 -1.39
CA TYR A 18 28.87 -27.88 -1.30
C TYR A 18 28.69 -27.58 0.19
N PRO A 19 29.60 -26.81 0.83
CA PRO A 19 29.58 -26.58 2.28
C PRO A 19 28.43 -25.66 2.73
N PHE A 20 27.47 -25.39 1.85
CA PHE A 20 26.38 -24.47 2.08
C PHE A 20 25.04 -25.18 1.89
N THR A 21 24.57 -25.88 2.92
CA THR A 21 23.19 -26.32 2.93
C THR A 21 22.31 -25.08 3.14
N LEU A 22 21.36 -24.85 2.23
CA LEU A 22 20.42 -23.73 2.33
C LEU A 22 19.69 -23.70 3.67
N GLU A 23 19.60 -24.85 4.34
CA GLU A 23 19.02 -25.00 5.67
C GLU A 23 19.67 -24.08 6.71
N GLN A 24 21.00 -23.96 6.75
CA GLN A 24 21.67 -23.05 7.70
C GLN A 24 21.27 -21.58 7.45
N HIS A 25 21.11 -21.20 6.18
CA HIS A 25 20.72 -19.84 5.82
C HIS A 25 19.25 -19.56 6.12
N VAL A 26 18.37 -20.54 5.90
CA VAL A 26 16.94 -20.44 6.21
C VAL A 26 16.69 -20.41 7.72
N VAL A 27 17.45 -21.16 8.53
CA VAL A 27 17.34 -21.12 10.01
C VAL A 27 17.91 -19.82 10.59
N ALA A 28 18.99 -19.27 10.01
CA ALA A 28 19.58 -18.02 10.47
C ALA A 28 18.69 -16.79 10.21
N LEU A 29 17.78 -16.86 9.23
CA LEU A 29 16.79 -15.81 8.94
C LEU A 29 15.65 -15.88 9.95
N THR A 30 15.92 -15.42 11.17
CA THR A 30 14.89 -15.17 12.19
C THR A 30 14.67 -13.66 12.31
N PRO A 31 13.43 -13.15 12.15
CA PRO A 31 12.19 -13.88 11.89
C PRO A 31 12.13 -14.47 10.47
N PRO A 32 11.37 -15.56 10.26
CA PRO A 32 11.14 -16.07 8.93
C PRO A 32 10.60 -14.97 8.02
N PRO A 33 10.99 -14.93 6.74
CA PRO A 33 10.63 -13.82 5.84
C PRO A 33 9.11 -13.63 5.72
N HIS A 34 8.34 -14.72 5.77
CA HIS A 34 6.88 -14.64 5.73
C HIS A 34 6.26 -13.94 6.94
N VAL A 35 6.86 -14.10 8.13
CA VAL A 35 6.41 -13.41 9.36
C VAL A 35 6.71 -11.93 9.25
N ALA A 36 7.92 -11.57 8.83
CA ALA A 36 8.31 -10.18 8.63
C ALA A 36 7.39 -9.46 7.62
N ILE A 37 7.06 -10.12 6.51
CA ILE A 37 6.13 -9.59 5.49
C ILE A 37 4.71 -9.43 6.07
N ALA A 38 4.22 -10.42 6.83
CA ALA A 38 2.91 -10.37 7.45
C ALA A 38 2.80 -9.21 8.46
N GLU A 39 3.82 -9.02 9.30
CA GLU A 39 3.87 -7.90 10.23
C GLU A 39 3.89 -6.55 9.50
N GLN A 40 4.69 -6.42 8.44
CA GLN A 40 4.72 -5.18 7.66
C GLN A 40 3.35 -4.89 7.05
N ARG A 41 2.69 -5.90 6.46
CA ARG A 41 1.33 -5.77 5.91
C ARG A 41 0.32 -5.36 6.98
N ALA A 42 0.41 -5.93 8.18
CA ALA A 42 -0.48 -5.56 9.29
C ALA A 42 -0.30 -4.09 9.71
N ARG A 43 0.95 -3.61 9.79
CA ARG A 43 1.25 -2.20 10.08
C ARG A 43 0.71 -1.27 8.99
N SER A 44 0.94 -1.61 7.73
CA SER A 44 0.43 -0.83 6.60
C SER A 44 -1.10 -0.80 6.57
N ALA A 45 -1.76 -1.94 6.81
CA ALA A 45 -3.23 -2.01 6.87
C ALA A 45 -3.80 -1.15 8.00
N ALA A 46 -3.16 -1.14 9.17
CA ALA A 46 -3.59 -0.29 10.29
C ALA A 46 -3.49 1.21 9.95
N VAL A 47 -2.43 1.63 9.26
CA VAL A 47 -2.25 3.02 8.82
C VAL A 47 -3.29 3.42 7.77
N LEU A 48 -3.55 2.56 6.79
CA LEU A 48 -4.57 2.80 5.77
C LEU A 48 -5.96 2.94 6.39
N HIS A 49 -6.33 2.01 7.28
CA HIS A 49 -7.60 2.06 7.98
C HIS A 49 -7.75 3.34 8.83
N ALA A 50 -6.68 3.78 9.50
CA ALA A 50 -6.73 5.03 10.26
C ALA A 50 -7.02 6.25 9.37
N ARG A 51 -6.46 6.28 8.16
CA ARG A 51 -6.70 7.36 7.17
C ARG A 51 -8.13 7.31 6.62
N GLU A 52 -8.62 6.12 6.28
CA GLU A 52 -10.00 5.93 5.80
C GLU A 52 -11.02 6.44 6.83
N VAL A 53 -10.79 6.15 8.11
CA VAL A 53 -11.67 6.64 9.19
C VAL A 53 -11.62 8.17 9.32
N GLU A 54 -10.46 8.79 9.17
CA GLU A 54 -10.33 10.26 9.20
C GLU A 54 -11.06 10.92 8.03
N GLU A 55 -10.91 10.37 6.83
CA GLU A 55 -11.60 10.85 5.63
C GLU A 55 -13.12 10.71 5.77
N GLU A 56 -13.60 9.55 6.24
CA GLU A 56 -15.02 9.31 6.46
C GLU A 56 -15.61 10.27 7.52
N GLN A 57 -14.86 10.59 8.58
CA GLN A 57 -15.26 11.60 9.56
C GLN A 57 -15.34 12.99 8.93
N ARG A 58 -14.35 13.36 8.12
CA ARG A 58 -14.31 14.65 7.43
C ARG A 58 -15.48 14.82 6.48
N GLU A 59 -15.81 13.77 5.73
CA GLU A 59 -16.96 13.76 4.83
C GLU A 59 -18.28 13.90 5.60
N ARG A 60 -18.44 13.16 6.71
CA ARG A 60 -19.61 13.29 7.59
C ARG A 60 -19.76 14.70 8.14
N ASP A 61 -18.66 15.30 8.62
CA ASP A 61 -18.67 16.65 9.16
C ASP A 61 -18.99 17.70 8.08
N ALA A 62 -18.44 17.53 6.87
CA ALA A 62 -18.74 18.39 5.73
C ALA A 62 -20.22 18.30 5.34
N LEU A 63 -20.78 17.09 5.31
CA LEU A 63 -22.18 16.85 5.02
C LEU A 63 -23.10 17.46 6.10
N HIS A 64 -22.73 17.31 7.38
CA HIS A 64 -23.46 17.90 8.50
C HIS A 64 -23.47 19.43 8.45
N LYS A 65 -22.37 20.06 7.99
CA LYS A 65 -22.33 21.51 7.75
C LYS A 65 -23.19 21.94 6.57
N LEU A 66 -23.20 21.18 5.48
CA LEU A 66 -23.96 21.50 4.28
C LEU A 66 -25.47 21.34 4.49
N ALA A 67 -25.87 20.28 5.17
CA ALA A 67 -27.27 19.90 5.38
C ALA A 67 -27.48 19.43 6.83
N PRO A 68 -27.63 20.36 7.78
CA PRO A 68 -27.91 20.01 9.17
C PRO A 68 -29.23 19.22 9.26
N GLY A 69 -29.17 18.01 9.83
CA GLY A 69 -30.30 17.09 9.93
C GLY A 69 -30.46 16.08 8.78
N TYR A 70 -29.60 16.14 7.75
CA TYR A 70 -29.56 15.11 6.70
C TYR A 70 -28.94 13.81 7.23
N ASN A 71 -29.61 12.68 7.02
CA ASN A 71 -29.12 11.36 7.39
C ASN A 71 -28.94 10.50 6.12
N PRO A 72 -27.69 10.16 5.73
CA PRO A 72 -27.43 9.36 4.52
C PRO A 72 -27.99 7.94 4.60
N SER A 73 -28.28 7.43 5.80
CA SER A 73 -28.87 6.11 6.01
C SER A 73 -30.40 6.12 5.98
N SER A 74 -31.03 7.30 5.96
CA SER A 74 -32.49 7.42 5.86
C SER A 74 -32.95 7.39 4.40
N LEU A 75 -34.01 6.63 4.13
CA LEU A 75 -34.63 6.60 2.80
C LEU A 75 -35.24 7.98 2.50
N LEU A 76 -34.83 8.58 1.39
CA LEU A 76 -35.37 9.86 0.94
C LEU A 76 -36.79 9.63 0.40
N VAL A 77 -37.78 10.12 1.14
CA VAL A 77 -39.19 10.08 0.71
C VAL A 77 -39.48 11.37 -0.06
N PRO A 78 -39.88 11.30 -1.33
CA PRO A 78 -40.31 12.48 -2.08
C PRO A 78 -41.54 13.10 -1.41
N THR A 79 -41.37 14.28 -0.81
CA THR A 79 -42.53 15.08 -0.40
C THR A 79 -43.03 15.81 -1.63
N ALA A 80 -44.19 15.41 -2.15
CA ALA A 80 -44.85 16.15 -3.21
C ALA A 80 -45.07 17.59 -2.72
N ARG A 81 -44.54 18.57 -3.45
CA ARG A 81 -44.69 20.01 -3.17
C ARG A 81 -46.17 20.39 -3.18
N SER A 82 -46.84 20.25 -2.04
CA SER A 82 -48.14 20.86 -1.80
C SER A 82 -47.93 22.19 -1.09
N GLY A 83 -47.67 23.23 -1.90
CA GLY A 83 -47.92 24.62 -1.52
C GLY A 83 -46.74 25.44 -0.99
N GLY A 84 -46.31 26.42 -1.80
CA GLY A 84 -45.86 27.72 -1.27
C GLY A 84 -44.35 28.01 -1.21
N GLY A 85 -43.80 28.47 -2.33
CA GLY A 85 -42.84 29.59 -2.42
C GLY A 85 -41.54 29.57 -1.60
N GLY A 86 -40.41 29.35 -2.29
CA GLY A 86 -39.08 29.67 -1.79
C GLY A 86 -38.00 29.14 -2.72
N ALA A 87 -37.37 30.04 -3.47
CA ALA A 87 -36.42 29.76 -4.53
C ALA A 87 -35.09 29.15 -4.01
N ALA A 88 -34.57 28.18 -4.75
CA ALA A 88 -33.13 28.01 -4.95
C ALA A 88 -32.92 27.30 -6.30
N GLN A 89 -32.59 28.08 -7.33
CA GLN A 89 -31.95 27.56 -8.54
C GLN A 89 -30.62 26.91 -8.15
N PRO A 90 -30.27 25.71 -8.62
CA PRO A 90 -28.86 25.36 -8.72
C PRO A 90 -28.33 26.10 -9.95
N ALA A 91 -27.68 27.23 -9.73
CA ALA A 91 -26.80 27.82 -10.72
C ALA A 91 -25.68 26.80 -10.99
N ALA A 92 -25.63 26.30 -12.21
CA ALA A 92 -24.45 25.66 -12.76
C ALA A 92 -23.35 26.72 -12.86
N SER A 93 -22.56 26.88 -11.79
CA SER A 93 -21.33 27.65 -11.77
C SER A 93 -20.15 26.68 -11.75
N GLY A 94 -19.37 26.70 -12.83
CA GLY A 94 -18.22 25.83 -13.01
C GLY A 94 -17.23 25.90 -11.85
N ALA A 95 -16.82 24.73 -11.39
CA ALA A 95 -15.66 24.54 -10.52
C ALA A 95 -14.49 24.07 -11.38
N ALA A 96 -13.95 24.97 -12.19
CA ALA A 96 -12.57 24.91 -12.66
C ALA A 96 -11.77 25.88 -11.78
N ALA A 97 -11.29 25.41 -10.63
CA ALA A 97 -10.15 25.95 -9.89
C ALA A 97 -10.08 25.27 -8.51
N GLY A 98 -9.22 24.25 -8.42
CA GLY A 98 -8.91 23.58 -7.16
C GLY A 98 -7.92 22.42 -7.32
N ALA A 99 -7.09 22.44 -8.35
CA ALA A 99 -6.01 21.48 -8.58
C ALA A 99 -4.63 22.18 -8.50
N ALA A 100 -4.51 23.14 -7.60
CA ALA A 100 -3.25 23.83 -7.32
C ALA A 100 -3.09 23.90 -5.81
N ALA A 101 -1.95 23.39 -5.33
CA ALA A 101 -1.54 23.28 -3.93
C ALA A 101 -2.02 22.02 -3.17
N ALA A 102 -1.93 20.85 -3.80
CA ALA A 102 -1.34 19.72 -3.07
C ALA A 102 0.16 20.01 -3.00
N SER A 103 0.57 20.65 -1.90
CA SER A 103 1.96 20.79 -1.52
C SER A 103 2.68 19.46 -1.75
N ALA A 104 3.78 19.55 -2.51
CA ALA A 104 4.70 18.49 -2.89
C ALA A 104 5.23 17.70 -1.68
N ALA A 105 4.39 16.85 -1.10
CA ALA A 105 4.86 15.67 -0.43
C ALA A 105 5.39 14.75 -1.53
N PRO A 106 6.60 14.19 -1.40
CA PRO A 106 7.07 13.17 -2.34
C PRO A 106 6.00 12.09 -2.43
N ASP A 107 5.58 11.76 -3.66
CA ASP A 107 4.64 10.68 -3.88
C ASP A 107 5.30 9.41 -3.33
N PRO A 108 4.65 8.65 -2.43
CA PRO A 108 5.21 7.38 -1.96
C PRO A 108 5.57 6.44 -3.11
N MET A 109 4.97 6.59 -4.30
CA MET A 109 5.39 5.86 -5.48
C MET A 109 6.76 6.29 -6.02
N ASP A 110 7.13 7.56 -5.94
CA ASP A 110 8.44 8.04 -6.38
C ASP A 110 9.56 7.50 -5.48
N ASP A 111 9.32 7.43 -4.17
CA ASP A 111 10.27 6.85 -3.21
C ASP A 111 10.50 5.35 -3.48
N LEU A 112 9.44 4.61 -3.83
CA LEU A 112 9.52 3.19 -4.18
C LEU A 112 10.31 2.98 -5.48
N VAL A 113 10.09 3.82 -6.50
CA VAL A 113 10.82 3.76 -7.77
C VAL A 113 12.30 4.05 -7.55
N ALA A 114 12.62 5.09 -6.77
CA ALA A 114 14.01 5.42 -6.42
C ALA A 114 14.72 4.29 -5.67
N GLN A 115 14.02 3.60 -4.77
CA GLN A 115 14.57 2.46 -4.04
C GLN A 115 14.78 1.24 -4.96
N LEU A 116 13.93 1.04 -5.96
CA LEU A 116 14.03 -0.04 -6.94
C LEU A 116 15.22 0.19 -7.89
N GLU A 117 15.39 1.41 -8.39
CA GLU A 117 16.55 1.82 -9.19
C GLU A 117 17.88 1.62 -8.45
N GLN A 118 17.91 1.91 -7.14
CA GLN A 118 19.09 1.65 -6.31
C GLN A 118 19.44 0.16 -6.21
N LEU A 119 18.44 -0.72 -6.12
CA LEU A 119 18.66 -2.17 -6.05
C LEU A 119 19.13 -2.75 -7.38
N GLU A 120 18.63 -2.23 -8.50
CA GLU A 120 19.05 -2.66 -9.84
C GLU A 120 20.48 -2.23 -10.15
N ASN A 121 20.87 -1.02 -9.76
CA ASN A 121 22.23 -0.52 -9.94
C ASN A 121 23.27 -1.24 -9.04
N HIS A 122 22.85 -1.81 -7.91
CA HIS A 122 23.73 -2.57 -7.02
C HIS A 122 23.93 -4.04 -7.50
N LYS A 123 23.16 -4.49 -8.50
CA LYS A 123 23.18 -5.87 -8.99
C LYS A 123 24.08 -6.10 -10.22
N SER A 124 24.80 -5.07 -10.68
CA SER A 124 25.74 -5.16 -11.81
C SER A 124 27.20 -5.04 -11.37
#